data_AF-A0A3N2GQ34-F1
#
_entry.id   AF-A0A3N2GQ34-F1
#
_cell.length_a   1.000
_cell.length_b   1.000
_cell.length_c   1.000
_cell.angle_alpha   90.00
_cell.angle_beta   90.00
_cell.angle_gamma   90.00
#
_symmetry.space_group_name_H-M   'P 1'
#
loop_
_entity.id
_entity.type
_entity.pdbx_description
1 polymer ?
#
loop_
_entity_poly.entity_id
_entity_poly.type
_entity_poly.pdbx_seq_one_letter_code
_entity_poly.pdbx_strand_id
1 'polypeptide(L)'
;MNRGREALRGWEETWSAAFAARGHRVVIEVEPAVEPPASALWHWWITFRAGDAELDAIAAPEPEALAFEDERGRFEEVIPLSEVAAHVLRWLTDDLR
;
A
#
# COMPACT_ATOMS: atom_id res chain seq x y z
N MET A 1 -4.98 -7.97 20.50
CA MET A 1 -4.73 -6.91 19.51
C MET A 1 -3.51 -7.32 18.72
N ASN A 2 -3.68 -7.44 17.41
CA ASN A 2 -2.66 -7.93 16.47
C ASN A 2 -1.82 -6.74 16.02
N ARG A 3 -0.57 -6.66 16.51
CA ARG A 3 0.28 -5.46 16.39
C ARG A 3 0.60 -5.09 14.93
N GLY A 4 0.68 -6.07 14.03
CA GLY A 4 0.95 -5.85 12.61
C GLY A 4 -0.19 -5.10 11.91
N ARG A 5 -1.44 -5.57 12.07
CA ARG A 5 -2.61 -4.89 11.49
C ARG A 5 -2.80 -3.47 12.01
N GLU A 6 -2.51 -3.23 13.29
CA GLU A 6 -2.60 -1.90 13.91
C GLU A 6 -1.56 -0.93 13.36
N ALA A 7 -0.31 -1.38 13.21
CA ALA A 7 0.74 -0.58 12.58
C ALA A 7 0.36 -0.23 11.14
N LEU A 8 -0.14 -1.20 10.36
CA LEU A 8 -0.57 -0.97 8.99
C LEU A 8 -1.75 0.00 8.89
N ARG A 9 -2.70 -0.05 9.84
CA ARG A 9 -3.79 0.93 9.95
C ARG A 9 -3.27 2.36 10.17
N GLY A 10 -2.27 2.53 11.04
CA GLY A 10 -1.65 3.85 11.24
C GLY A 10 -1.00 4.39 9.96
N TRP A 11 -0.44 3.51 9.15
CA TRP A 11 0.10 3.87 7.83
C TRP A 11 -1.00 4.18 6.81
N GLU A 12 -2.10 3.41 6.76
CA GLU A 12 -3.28 3.71 5.93
C GLU A 12 -3.79 5.13 6.19
N GLU A 13 -3.92 5.52 7.47
CA GLU A 13 -4.35 6.86 7.87
C GLU A 13 -3.35 7.94 7.43
N THR A 14 -2.05 7.67 7.62
CA THR A 14 -0.96 8.58 7.22
C THR A 14 -0.95 8.82 5.71
N TRP A 15 -1.06 7.76 4.91
CA TRP A 15 -1.09 7.85 3.45
C TRP A 15 -2.37 8.54 2.98
N SER A 16 -3.53 8.17 3.52
CA SER A 16 -4.81 8.81 3.22
C SER A 16 -4.77 10.32 3.45
N ALA A 17 -4.19 10.76 4.57
CA ALA A 17 -3.99 12.17 4.86
C ALA A 17 -3.03 12.83 3.86
N ALA A 18 -1.93 12.16 3.50
CA ALA A 18 -0.97 12.67 2.53
C ALA A 18 -1.55 12.81 1.11
N PHE A 19 -2.43 11.90 0.69
CA PHE A 19 -3.17 11.96 -0.57
C PHE A 19 -4.17 13.11 -0.56
N ALA A 20 -4.99 13.22 0.49
CA ALA A 20 -5.98 14.27 0.64
C ALA A 20 -5.35 15.67 0.69
N ALA A 21 -4.21 15.83 1.37
CA ALA A 21 -3.46 17.08 1.44
C ALA A 21 -2.96 17.57 0.06
N ARG A 22 -2.88 16.67 -0.92
CA ARG A 22 -2.50 16.97 -2.31
C ARG A 22 -3.70 16.99 -3.26
N GLY A 23 -4.92 16.90 -2.73
CA GLY A 23 -6.16 16.95 -3.52
C GLY A 23 -6.51 15.64 -4.23
N HIS A 24 -5.86 14.52 -3.88
CA HIS A 24 -6.14 13.22 -4.46
C HIS A 24 -7.05 12.39 -3.54
N ARG A 25 -8.02 11.72 -4.15
CA ARG A 25 -8.83 10.70 -3.48
C ARG A 25 -8.34 9.32 -3.88
N VAL A 26 -7.54 8.73 -3.02
CA VAL A 26 -7.04 7.35 -3.18
C VAL A 26 -7.76 6.46 -2.16
N VAL A 27 -8.34 5.36 -2.63
CA VAL A 27 -8.88 4.30 -1.79
C VAL A 27 -7.77 3.30 -1.53
N ILE A 28 -7.60 2.89 -0.27
CA ILE A 28 -6.61 1.90 0.15
C ILE A 28 -7.37 0.69 0.68
N GLU A 29 -7.14 -0.46 0.08
CA GLU A 29 -7.68 -1.74 0.53
C GLU A 29 -6.53 -2.64 0.98
N VAL A 30 -6.76 -3.37 2.07
CA VAL A 30 -5.73 -4.20 2.71
C VAL A 30 -6.32 -5.56 3.03
N GLU A 31 -5.68 -6.59 2.51
CA GLU A 31 -6.04 -8.00 2.72
C GLU A 31 -4.84 -8.78 3.29
N PRO A 32 -5.07 -9.83 4.10
CA PRO A 32 -6.38 -10.24 4.63
C PRO A 32 -6.93 -9.22 5.64
N ALA A 33 -8.24 -8.96 5.68
CA ALA A 33 -8.81 -7.98 6.64
C ALA A 33 -8.45 -8.25 8.12
N VAL A 34 -8.16 -9.50 8.47
CA VAL A 34 -7.73 -9.95 9.80
C VAL A 34 -6.36 -10.63 9.67
N GLU A 35 -5.43 -10.26 10.56
CA GLU A 35 -4.10 -10.86 10.62
C GLU A 35 -4.18 -12.39 10.82
N PRO A 36 -3.56 -13.18 9.93
CA PRO A 36 -3.50 -14.63 10.07
C PRO A 36 -2.70 -15.07 11.31
N PRO A 37 -2.80 -16.34 11.72
CA PRO A 37 -1.98 -16.88 12.81
C PRO A 37 -0.49 -16.74 12.51
N ALA A 38 0.31 -16.51 13.55
CA ALA A 38 1.77 -16.35 13.43
C ALA A 38 2.50 -17.58 12.84
N SER A 39 1.86 -18.75 12.82
CA SER A 39 2.40 -19.96 12.21
C SER A 39 2.21 -20.03 10.69
N ALA A 40 1.42 -19.12 10.10
CA ALA A 40 1.24 -19.04 8.65
C ALA A 40 2.37 -18.21 8.02
N LEU A 41 2.78 -18.58 6.81
CA LEU A 41 3.57 -17.70 5.93
C LEU A 41 2.59 -16.89 5.08
N TRP A 42 2.63 -15.57 5.20
CA TRP A 42 1.68 -14.69 4.52
C TRP A 42 2.28 -13.29 4.33
N HIS A 43 1.65 -12.51 3.46
CA HIS A 43 1.94 -11.10 3.21
C HIS A 43 0.63 -10.32 3.25
N TRP A 44 0.71 -9.04 3.59
CA TRP A 44 -0.37 -8.11 3.34
C TRP A 44 -0.43 -7.83 1.85
N TRP A 45 -1.60 -7.97 1.23
CA TRP A 45 -1.91 -7.40 -0.07
C TRP A 45 -2.52 -6.03 0.13
N ILE A 46 -2.03 -5.03 -0.59
CA ILE A 46 -2.44 -3.63 -0.46
C ILE A 46 -2.72 -3.09 -1.84
N THR A 47 -3.95 -2.62 -2.05
CA THR A 47 -4.37 -2.03 -3.32
C THR A 47 -4.65 -0.55 -3.14
N PHE A 48 -4.01 0.27 -3.98
CA PHE A 48 -4.26 1.71 -4.08
C PHE A 48 -5.09 2.00 -5.33
N ARG A 49 -6.26 2.62 -5.19
CA ARG A 49 -7.12 2.99 -6.32
C ARG A 49 -7.41 4.48 -6.39
N ALA A 50 -7.32 5.07 -7.58
CA ALA A 50 -7.83 6.41 -7.86
C ALA A 50 -8.53 6.45 -9.22
N GLY A 51 -9.87 6.53 -9.20
CA GLY A 51 -10.66 6.37 -10.42
C GLY A 51 -10.55 4.92 -10.93
N ASP A 52 -10.15 4.77 -12.19
CA ASP A 52 -9.95 3.46 -12.83
C ASP A 52 -8.50 2.96 -12.73
N ALA A 53 -7.58 3.76 -12.17
CA ALA A 53 -6.19 3.39 -11.98
C ALA A 53 -6.01 2.59 -10.68
N GLU A 54 -5.29 1.49 -10.76
CA GLU A 54 -5.01 0.56 -9.67
C GLU A 54 -3.51 0.28 -9.60
N LEU A 55 -2.96 0.33 -8.39
CA LEU A 55 -1.58 -0.03 -8.12
C LEU A 55 -1.54 -0.96 -6.90
N ASP A 56 -1.00 -2.15 -7.10
CA ASP A 56 -0.91 -3.17 -6.07
C ASP A 56 0.47 -3.23 -5.42
N ALA A 57 0.48 -3.61 -4.16
CA ALA A 57 1.67 -3.81 -3.37
C ALA A 57 1.52 -4.97 -2.39
N ILE A 58 2.66 -5.55 -2.00
CA ILE A 58 2.74 -6.52 -0.93
C ILE A 58 3.64 -6.05 0.20
N ALA A 59 3.32 -6.46 1.42
CA ALA A 59 4.11 -6.16 2.62
C ALA A 59 4.33 -7.43 3.44
N ALA A 60 5.51 -7.56 4.04
CA ALA A 60 5.74 -8.56 5.07
C ALA A 60 4.81 -8.32 6.29
N PRO A 61 4.57 -9.33 7.15
CA PRO A 61 3.70 -9.19 8.32
C PRO A 61 4.01 -7.98 9.22
N GLU A 62 5.30 -7.67 9.38
CA GLU A 62 5.83 -6.49 10.08
C GLU A 62 6.61 -5.63 9.07
N PRO A 63 5.92 -4.78 8.28
CA PRO A 63 6.55 -4.14 7.15
C PRO A 63 7.34 -2.88 7.57
N GLU A 64 8.50 -2.69 6.94
CA GLU A 64 9.27 -1.43 6.92
C GLU A 64 9.22 -0.75 5.53
N ALA A 65 8.75 -1.50 4.52
CA ALA A 65 8.59 -1.10 3.14
C ALA A 65 7.46 -1.91 2.48
N LEU A 66 6.98 -1.43 1.33
CA LEU A 66 6.11 -2.16 0.43
C LEU A 66 6.88 -2.53 -0.83
N ALA A 67 6.63 -3.71 -1.39
CA ALA A 67 7.04 -4.03 -2.76
C ALA A 67 5.84 -3.78 -3.69
N PHE A 68 6.01 -2.99 -4.75
CA PHE A 68 4.98 -2.63 -5.71
C PHE A 68 5.03 -3.50 -6.96
N GLU A 69 3.87 -3.80 -7.53
CA GLU A 69 3.73 -4.57 -8.76
C GLU A 69 4.19 -3.77 -9.99
N ASP A 70 5.03 -4.36 -10.82
CA ASP A 70 5.42 -3.82 -12.14
C ASP A 70 4.42 -4.23 -13.23
N GLU A 71 4.56 -3.65 -14.43
CA GLU A 71 3.71 -3.97 -15.60
C GLU A 71 3.75 -5.45 -16.02
N ARG A 72 4.69 -6.23 -15.48
CA ARG A 72 4.86 -7.66 -15.77
C ARG A 72 4.27 -8.53 -14.66
N GLY A 73 3.61 -7.94 -13.67
CA GLY A 73 2.99 -8.61 -12.54
C GLY A 73 3.99 -9.03 -11.45
N ARG A 74 5.14 -8.34 -11.34
CA ARG A 74 6.20 -8.70 -10.38
C ARG A 74 6.39 -7.61 -9.34
N PHE A 75 6.55 -8.03 -8.09
CA PHE A 75 6.75 -7.14 -6.95
C PHE A 75 8.24 -6.88 -6.71
N GLU A 76 8.85 -6.05 -7.56
CA GLU A 76 10.31 -5.80 -7.55
C GLU A 76 10.69 -4.40 -7.02
N GLU A 77 9.80 -3.41 -7.10
CA GLU A 77 10.08 -2.04 -6.62
C GLU A 77 9.77 -1.90 -5.13
N VAL A 78 10.81 -1.82 -4.30
CA VAL A 78 10.68 -1.74 -2.84
C VAL A 78 10.75 -0.29 -2.37
N ILE A 79 9.66 0.19 -1.76
CA ILE A 79 9.47 1.57 -1.33
C ILE A 79 9.28 1.64 0.19
N PRO A 80 10.10 2.42 0.92
CA PRO A 80 9.91 2.64 2.35
C PRO A 80 8.54 3.22 2.67
N LEU A 81 7.94 2.84 3.81
CA LEU A 81 6.57 3.27 4.18
C LEU A 81 6.40 4.80 4.20
N SER A 82 7.46 5.54 4.53
CA SER A 82 7.48 7.01 4.51
C SER A 82 7.41 7.62 3.11
N GLU A 83 7.76 6.87 2.08
CA GLU A 83 7.82 7.31 0.68
C GLU A 83 6.66 6.81 -0.17
N VAL A 84 5.90 5.82 0.33
CA VAL A 84 4.74 5.21 -0.35
C VAL A 84 3.79 6.25 -0.92
N ALA A 85 3.38 7.24 -0.12
CA ALA A 85 2.41 8.24 -0.59
C ALA A 85 2.95 9.07 -1.77
N ALA A 86 4.24 9.39 -1.76
CA ALA A 86 4.86 10.11 -2.88
C ALA A 86 4.99 9.21 -4.12
N HIS A 87 5.38 7.94 -3.92
CA HIS A 87 5.48 6.97 -5.01
C HIS A 87 4.12 6.74 -5.70
N VAL A 88 3.07 6.41 -4.93
CA VAL A 88 1.72 6.17 -5.44
C VAL A 88 1.20 7.38 -6.22
N LEU A 89 1.39 8.60 -5.70
CA LEU A 89 0.93 9.79 -6.40
C LEU A 89 1.68 10.05 -7.70
N ARG A 90 3.01 9.82 -7.76
CA ARG A 90 3.75 9.95 -9.02
C ARG A 90 3.18 9.01 -10.07
N TRP A 91 3.02 7.74 -9.71
CA TRP A 91 2.48 6.72 -10.59
C TRP A 91 1.09 7.11 -11.14
N LEU A 92 0.17 7.47 -10.23
CA LEU A 92 -1.19 7.89 -10.60
C LEU A 92 -1.25 9.16 -11.47
N THR A 93 -0.22 10.02 -11.42
CA THR A 93 -0.17 11.23 -12.23
C THR A 93 0.56 11.05 -13.57
N ASP A 94 1.48 10.10 -13.65
CA ASP A 94 2.23 9.82 -14.89
C ASP A 94 1.38 9.03 -15.90
N ASP A 95 0.40 8.23 -15.44
CA ASP A 95 -0.60 7.53 -16.28
C ASP A 95 -1.61 8.46 -16.98
N LEU A 96 -1.61 9.76 -16.66
CA LEU A 96 -2.43 10.78 -17.33
C LEU A 96 -1.75 11.41 -18.56
N ARG A 97 -0.61 10.87 -19.02
CA ARG A 97 0.16 11.39 -20.17
C ARG A 97 0.06 10.54 -21.44
#